data_AF-A0A497E751-F1
#
_entry.id   AF-A0A497E751-F1
#
_cell.length_a   1.000
_cell.length_b   1.000
_cell.length_c   1.000
_cell.angle_alpha   90.00
_cell.angle_beta   90.00
_cell.angle_gamma   90.00
#
_symmetry.space_group_name_H-M   'P 1'
#
loop_
_entity.id
_entity.type
_entity.pdbx_description
1 polymer ?
#
loop_
_entity_poly.entity_id
_entity_poly.type
_entity_poly.pdbx_seq_one_letter_code
_entity_poly.pdbx_strand_id
1 'polypeptide(L)'
;MRDRRKARELALQVLYQMDVREIPAEKALGIILSRYRFRPGVRKFSEILVRGVSRYFFPINSLIEDYARNWTLERMAVVDRNILRLAIYELLFLEEIPPAVSINEAVEIAKRYGTQDSGKFVNGILDKIHRQRGQDSCLKWTHLKNVLCRNPYLKKLAQIKGKEKLWLVGGYLRDHLLGKENKDLDLIVEDPEFKVAQRFAQEMRAALFALNPTARRSVLPDGVIIDFNLKRAPSLKEDLLQRDFTIDALALDLDYLEIPSLTLIDPSTGLEDLISRKIKLIGKRSLEDDPLRMLRAFRLASQLHFTIEDEITSFIKQKSFLIKKISKERVRDEIFLLLKDLFSYEYLKDSSATAILKEVLSQTPNVENLRKIEMILNSSDEKIISDELRKKIISHLEERKVSTRKRKELLKFIALIFPSPEKRSLSLTARELKLGQKEVRIIKKIEKLYPSLKELKKKQGDPKLVAQFFLEAKEETIEVLLLFLAENLEKEKSLKLATSLLEEYFQKSSLILQPPKLIDGNDLTKSLGIAPGPKVSHLLSEIHRAQLMGKVKTREEALRHARQILSQTS
;
A
#
# COMPACT_ATOMS: atom_id res chain seq x y z
N MET A 1 -35.87 11.08 -20.22
CA MET A 1 -35.57 9.77 -20.88
C MET A 1 -35.52 9.84 -22.40
N ARG A 2 -36.54 10.37 -23.10
CA ARG A 2 -36.63 10.34 -24.58
C ARG A 2 -35.42 10.94 -25.33
N ASP A 3 -34.84 12.03 -24.83
CA ASP A 3 -33.66 12.66 -25.46
C ASP A 3 -32.36 11.88 -25.20
N ARG A 4 -32.21 11.20 -24.05
CA ARG A 4 -31.05 10.33 -23.76
C ARG A 4 -31.05 9.09 -24.64
N ARG A 5 -32.21 8.45 -24.85
CA ARG A 5 -32.34 7.31 -25.77
C ARG A 5 -31.98 7.70 -27.21
N LYS A 6 -32.53 8.81 -27.71
CA LYS A 6 -32.17 9.34 -29.04
C LYS A 6 -30.68 9.62 -29.20
N ALA A 7 -30.03 10.12 -28.16
CA ALA A 7 -28.59 10.36 -28.19
C ALA A 7 -27.78 9.05 -28.25
N ARG A 8 -28.23 7.98 -27.57
CA ARG A 8 -27.62 6.64 -27.68
C ARG A 8 -27.79 6.04 -29.06
N GLU A 9 -28.99 6.17 -29.64
CA GLU A 9 -29.26 5.75 -31.02
C GLU A 9 -28.37 6.50 -32.03
N LEU A 10 -28.21 7.81 -31.84
CA LEU A 10 -27.29 8.63 -32.65
C LEU A 10 -25.84 8.20 -32.47
N ALA A 11 -25.39 7.97 -31.24
CA ALA A 11 -24.04 7.48 -30.97
C ALA A 11 -23.80 6.11 -31.60
N LEU A 12 -24.78 5.19 -31.56
CA LEU A 12 -24.71 3.90 -32.23
C LEU A 12 -24.51 4.06 -33.75
N GLN A 13 -25.25 4.96 -34.40
CA GLN A 13 -25.08 5.23 -35.83
C GLN A 13 -23.68 5.76 -36.17
N VAL A 14 -23.14 6.66 -35.34
CA VAL A 14 -21.79 7.19 -35.51
C VAL A 14 -20.74 6.09 -35.34
N LEU A 15 -20.86 5.27 -34.28
CA LEU A 15 -19.94 4.16 -34.02
C LEU A 15 -20.00 3.08 -35.11
N TYR A 16 -21.19 2.77 -35.60
CA TYR A 16 -21.37 1.88 -36.75
C TYR A 16 -20.65 2.42 -37.98
N GLN A 17 -20.78 3.72 -38.26
CA GLN A 17 -20.08 4.36 -39.37
C GLN A 17 -18.55 4.34 -39.19
N MET A 18 -18.06 4.54 -37.96
CA MET A 18 -16.63 4.45 -37.65
C MET A 18 -16.08 3.06 -37.95
N ASP A 19 -16.79 2.02 -37.51
CA ASP A 19 -16.40 0.62 -37.73
C ASP A 19 -16.44 0.24 -39.22
N VAL A 20 -17.53 0.56 -39.93
CA VAL A 20 -17.72 0.11 -41.33
C VAL A 20 -16.82 0.87 -42.31
N ARG A 21 -16.52 2.14 -42.03
CA ARG A 21 -15.70 2.99 -42.92
C ARG A 21 -14.26 3.16 -42.45
N GLU A 22 -13.93 2.61 -41.29
CA GLU A 22 -12.61 2.75 -40.64
C GLU A 22 -12.15 4.20 -40.53
N ILE A 23 -13.07 5.09 -40.15
CA ILE A 23 -12.79 6.53 -40.01
C ILE A 23 -12.71 6.96 -38.55
N PRO A 24 -11.90 7.99 -38.22
CA PRO A 24 -11.82 8.54 -36.87
C PRO A 24 -13.16 9.12 -36.39
N ALA A 25 -13.37 9.09 -35.07
CA ALA A 25 -14.60 9.54 -34.41
C ALA A 25 -15.02 10.97 -34.81
N GLU A 26 -14.09 11.92 -34.84
CA GLU A 26 -14.38 13.31 -35.20
C GLU A 26 -14.88 13.45 -36.65
N LYS A 27 -14.34 12.64 -37.57
CA LYS A 27 -14.80 12.63 -38.97
C LYS A 27 -16.20 12.04 -39.09
N ALA A 28 -16.48 10.94 -38.38
CA ALA A 28 -17.80 10.32 -38.35
C ALA A 28 -18.87 11.25 -37.72
N LEU A 29 -18.55 11.88 -36.59
CA LEU A 29 -19.39 12.90 -35.96
C LEU A 29 -19.66 14.06 -36.91
N GLY A 30 -18.62 14.59 -37.56
CA GLY A 30 -18.74 15.69 -38.51
C GLY A 30 -19.72 15.40 -39.65
N ILE A 31 -19.67 14.18 -40.22
CA ILE A 31 -20.55 13.77 -41.33
C ILE A 31 -22.03 13.74 -40.92
N ILE A 32 -22.33 13.22 -39.73
CA ILE A 32 -23.73 13.10 -39.28
C ILE A 32 -24.26 14.45 -38.80
N LEU A 33 -23.46 15.22 -38.06
CA LEU A 33 -23.84 16.54 -37.56
C LEU A 33 -23.97 17.60 -38.66
N SER A 34 -23.29 17.44 -39.79
CA SER A 34 -23.45 18.33 -40.95
C SER A 34 -24.73 18.06 -41.75
N ARG A 35 -25.27 16.84 -41.68
CA ARG A 35 -26.45 16.41 -42.46
C ARG A 35 -27.76 16.63 -41.73
N TYR A 36 -27.75 16.55 -40.40
CA TYR A 36 -28.98 16.57 -39.60
C TYR A 36 -28.88 17.54 -38.42
N ARG A 37 -29.97 18.24 -38.11
CA ARG A 37 -30.08 19.09 -36.92
C ARG A 37 -30.66 18.31 -35.76
N PHE A 38 -29.95 18.32 -34.62
CA PHE A 38 -30.37 17.67 -33.39
C PHE A 38 -30.60 18.70 -32.28
N ARG A 39 -31.44 18.34 -31.31
CA ARG A 39 -31.57 19.13 -30.07
C ARG A 39 -30.21 19.20 -29.36
N PRO A 40 -29.86 20.34 -28.72
CA PRO A 40 -28.54 20.51 -28.08
C PRO A 40 -28.19 19.41 -27.07
N GLY A 41 -29.15 18.97 -26.26
CA GLY A 41 -28.95 17.89 -25.28
C GLY A 41 -28.66 16.53 -25.93
N VAL A 42 -29.31 16.24 -27.06
CA VAL A 42 -29.09 14.98 -27.82
C VAL A 42 -27.69 14.98 -28.40
N ARG A 43 -27.31 16.07 -29.08
CA ARG A 43 -25.99 16.26 -29.67
C ARG A 43 -24.87 16.16 -28.63
N LYS A 44 -24.99 16.91 -27.53
CA LYS A 44 -23.97 16.94 -26.49
C LYS A 44 -23.76 15.56 -25.88
N PHE A 45 -24.84 14.83 -25.59
CA PHE A 45 -24.71 13.50 -25.00
C PHE A 45 -24.18 12.47 -25.99
N SER A 46 -24.60 12.50 -27.26
CA SER A 46 -24.05 11.59 -28.28
C SER A 46 -22.55 11.82 -28.50
N GLU A 47 -22.11 13.09 -28.51
CA GLU A 47 -20.68 13.43 -28.63
C GLU A 47 -19.88 12.88 -27.43
N ILE A 48 -20.41 12.97 -26.21
CA ILE A 48 -19.80 12.37 -25.00
C ILE A 48 -19.65 10.85 -25.18
N LEU A 49 -20.71 10.16 -25.60
CA LEU A 49 -20.69 8.70 -25.79
C LEU A 49 -19.69 8.27 -26.86
N VAL A 50 -19.72 8.89 -28.04
CA VAL A 50 -18.84 8.53 -29.17
C VAL A 50 -17.38 8.80 -28.82
N ARG A 51 -17.06 9.98 -28.28
CA ARG A 51 -15.70 10.33 -27.88
C ARG A 51 -15.21 9.45 -26.74
N GLY A 52 -16.10 9.14 -25.79
CA GLY A 52 -15.84 8.22 -24.69
C GLY A 52 -15.45 6.82 -25.17
N VAL A 53 -16.29 6.22 -26.01
CA VAL A 53 -16.01 4.91 -26.62
C VAL A 53 -14.73 4.95 -27.45
N SER A 54 -14.51 5.99 -28.25
CA SER A 54 -13.29 6.12 -29.05
C SER A 54 -12.04 6.25 -28.19
N ARG A 55 -12.10 6.96 -27.06
CA ARG A 55 -10.98 7.11 -26.13
C ARG A 55 -10.67 5.81 -25.41
N TYR A 56 -11.70 5.13 -24.89
CA TYR A 56 -11.56 3.91 -24.10
C TYR A 56 -11.75 2.65 -24.94
N PHE A 57 -11.49 2.74 -26.24
CA PHE A 57 -11.77 1.68 -27.21
C PHE A 57 -11.09 0.36 -26.84
N PHE A 58 -9.82 0.41 -26.44
CA PHE A 58 -9.05 -0.78 -26.07
C PHE A 58 -9.57 -1.43 -24.77
N PRO A 59 -9.70 -0.72 -23.63
CA PRO A 59 -10.32 -1.26 -22.42
C PRO A 59 -11.71 -1.86 -22.66
N ILE A 60 -12.58 -1.15 -23.38
CA ILE A 60 -13.95 -1.58 -23.65
C ILE A 60 -13.95 -2.87 -24.48
N ASN A 61 -13.13 -2.96 -25.52
CA ASN A 61 -13.08 -4.13 -26.39
C ASN A 61 -12.50 -5.35 -25.67
N SER A 62 -11.41 -5.18 -24.92
CA SER A 62 -10.84 -6.24 -24.08
C SER A 62 -11.90 -6.82 -23.14
N LEU A 63 -12.75 -5.95 -22.58
CA LEU A 63 -13.80 -6.40 -21.68
C LEU A 63 -14.89 -7.20 -22.39
N ILE A 64 -15.28 -6.78 -23.60
CA ILE A 64 -16.24 -7.53 -24.39
C ILE A 64 -15.70 -8.93 -24.69
N GLU A 65 -14.42 -9.05 -25.07
CA GLU A 65 -13.75 -10.32 -25.36
C GLU A 65 -13.70 -11.25 -24.14
N ASP A 66 -13.30 -10.74 -22.97
CA ASP A 66 -13.20 -11.51 -21.73
C ASP A 66 -14.55 -12.15 -21.32
N TYR A 67 -15.64 -11.43 -21.57
CA TYR A 67 -16.98 -11.85 -21.16
C TYR A 67 -17.70 -12.67 -22.23
N ALA A 68 -17.37 -12.43 -23.50
CA ALA A 68 -17.87 -13.14 -24.66
C ALA A 68 -16.99 -14.35 -25.00
N ARG A 69 -16.76 -15.24 -24.03
CA ARG A 69 -15.84 -16.41 -24.10
C ARG A 69 -15.93 -17.31 -25.34
N ASN A 70 -17.00 -17.23 -26.14
CA ASN A 70 -17.21 -18.03 -27.35
C ASN A 70 -17.26 -17.20 -28.66
N TRP A 71 -17.02 -15.89 -28.60
CA TRP A 71 -17.13 -14.98 -29.74
C TRP A 71 -15.93 -14.05 -29.81
N THR A 72 -15.23 -14.03 -30.96
CA THR A 72 -14.28 -12.95 -31.23
C THR A 72 -15.04 -11.68 -31.61
N LEU A 73 -14.49 -10.50 -31.32
CA LEU A 73 -15.13 -9.23 -31.66
C LEU A 73 -15.47 -9.11 -33.14
N GLU A 74 -14.66 -9.71 -34.04
CA GLU A 74 -14.91 -9.67 -35.48
C GLU A 74 -16.14 -10.48 -35.89
N ARG A 75 -16.48 -11.54 -35.13
CA ARG A 75 -17.63 -12.41 -35.42
C ARG A 75 -18.95 -11.85 -34.88
N MET A 76 -18.91 -10.82 -34.05
CA MET A 76 -20.12 -10.17 -33.52
C MET A 76 -20.74 -9.25 -34.59
N ALA A 77 -22.08 -9.22 -34.63
CA ALA A 77 -22.79 -8.23 -35.43
C ALA A 77 -22.33 -6.81 -35.07
N VAL A 78 -22.01 -6.00 -36.07
CA VAL A 78 -21.45 -4.64 -35.87
C VAL A 78 -22.35 -3.79 -34.97
N VAL A 79 -23.67 -3.96 -35.09
CA VAL A 79 -24.64 -3.29 -34.23
C VAL A 79 -24.49 -3.73 -32.77
N ASP A 80 -24.51 -5.03 -32.49
CA ASP A 80 -24.43 -5.57 -31.12
C ASP A 80 -23.11 -5.21 -30.45
N ARG A 81 -21.99 -5.30 -31.19
CA ARG A 81 -20.67 -4.88 -30.72
C ARG A 81 -20.66 -3.40 -30.31
N ASN A 82 -21.25 -2.52 -31.12
CA ASN A 82 -21.28 -1.09 -30.82
C ASN A 82 -22.28 -0.72 -29.71
N ILE A 83 -23.37 -1.48 -29.55
CA ILE A 83 -24.27 -1.36 -28.40
C ILE A 83 -23.53 -1.75 -27.13
N LEU A 84 -22.81 -2.87 -27.13
CA LEU A 84 -21.98 -3.29 -25.99
C LEU A 84 -20.93 -2.25 -25.65
N ARG A 85 -20.21 -1.70 -26.65
CA ARG A 85 -19.20 -0.65 -26.42
C ARG A 85 -19.79 0.57 -25.75
N LEU A 86 -20.92 1.05 -26.26
CA LEU A 86 -21.63 2.19 -25.72
C LEU A 86 -22.12 1.92 -24.29
N ALA A 87 -22.76 0.78 -24.07
CA ALA A 87 -23.31 0.40 -22.76
C ALA A 87 -22.21 0.22 -21.71
N ILE A 88 -21.10 -0.44 -22.07
CA ILE A 88 -19.94 -0.60 -21.21
C ILE A 88 -19.32 0.76 -20.89
N TYR A 89 -19.20 1.65 -21.87
CA TYR A 89 -18.72 2.99 -21.61
C TYR A 89 -19.59 3.71 -20.55
N GLU A 90 -20.91 3.64 -20.69
CA GLU A 90 -21.83 4.22 -19.70
C GLU A 90 -21.69 3.55 -18.32
N LEU A 91 -21.63 2.22 -18.28
CA LEU A 91 -21.53 1.44 -17.05
C LEU A 91 -20.28 1.77 -16.24
N LEU A 92 -19.14 1.95 -16.92
CA LEU A 92 -17.84 2.04 -16.25
C LEU A 92 -17.39 3.48 -16.00
N PHE A 93 -17.82 4.42 -16.85
CA PHE A 93 -17.25 5.76 -16.87
C PHE A 93 -18.27 6.88 -16.60
N LEU A 94 -19.57 6.59 -16.56
CA LEU A 94 -20.60 7.61 -16.31
C LEU A 94 -21.36 7.34 -15.00
N GLU A 95 -20.82 7.88 -13.90
CA GLU A 95 -21.35 7.74 -12.53
C GLU A 95 -22.81 8.24 -12.38
N GLU A 96 -23.20 9.25 -13.15
CA GLU A 96 -24.56 9.83 -13.09
C GLU A 96 -25.66 8.90 -13.64
N ILE A 97 -25.29 7.79 -14.29
CA ILE A 97 -26.24 6.87 -14.92
C ILE A 97 -26.25 5.55 -14.13
N PRO A 98 -27.38 5.20 -13.49
CA PRO A 98 -27.47 3.94 -12.75
C PRO A 98 -27.21 2.74 -13.68
N PRO A 99 -26.43 1.72 -13.26
CA PRO A 99 -26.10 0.58 -14.11
C PRO A 99 -27.31 -0.11 -14.72
N ALA A 100 -28.38 -0.32 -13.93
CA ALA A 100 -29.63 -0.91 -14.41
C ALA A 100 -30.27 -0.11 -15.56
N VAL A 101 -30.14 1.22 -15.56
CA VAL A 101 -30.64 2.07 -16.65
C VAL A 101 -29.80 1.88 -17.90
N SER A 102 -28.47 1.86 -17.77
CA SER A 102 -27.56 1.61 -18.92
C SER A 102 -27.82 0.26 -19.56
N ILE A 103 -28.01 -0.80 -18.76
CA ILE A 103 -28.33 -2.16 -19.24
C ILE A 103 -29.69 -2.16 -19.95
N ASN A 104 -30.74 -1.65 -19.31
CA ASN A 104 -32.08 -1.63 -19.89
C ASN A 104 -32.12 -0.86 -21.22
N GLU A 105 -31.46 0.29 -21.30
CA GLU A 105 -31.41 1.09 -22.53
C GLU A 105 -30.64 0.38 -23.64
N ALA A 106 -29.53 -0.29 -23.31
CA ALA A 106 -28.78 -1.10 -24.28
C ALA A 106 -29.61 -2.26 -24.84
N VAL A 107 -30.36 -2.96 -23.99
CA VAL A 107 -31.24 -4.06 -24.38
C VAL A 107 -32.38 -3.58 -25.28
N GLU A 108 -32.99 -2.44 -24.96
CA GLU A 108 -34.05 -1.85 -25.79
C GLU A 108 -33.54 -1.41 -27.17
N ILE A 109 -32.33 -0.84 -27.23
CA ILE A 109 -31.68 -0.50 -28.51
C ILE A 109 -31.34 -1.78 -29.30
N ALA A 110 -30.87 -2.84 -28.62
CA ALA A 110 -30.54 -4.12 -29.26
C ALA A 110 -31.77 -4.80 -29.85
N LYS A 111 -32.91 -4.78 -29.16
CA LYS A 111 -34.19 -5.28 -29.70
C LYS A 111 -34.66 -4.52 -30.94
N ARG A 112 -34.31 -3.23 -31.05
CA ARG A 112 -34.76 -2.34 -32.12
C ARG A 112 -33.89 -2.41 -33.37
N TYR A 113 -32.57 -2.51 -33.21
CA TYR A 113 -31.61 -2.42 -34.32
C TYR A 113 -30.84 -3.71 -34.58
N GLY A 114 -30.87 -4.67 -33.66
CA GLY A 114 -30.21 -5.96 -33.78
C GLY A 114 -31.11 -7.05 -34.36
N THR A 115 -30.70 -8.29 -34.17
CA THR A 115 -31.43 -9.52 -34.52
C THR A 115 -32.36 -9.97 -33.39
N GLN A 116 -33.15 -11.02 -33.64
CA GLN A 116 -34.09 -11.56 -32.66
C GLN A 116 -33.42 -11.96 -31.32
N ASP A 117 -32.15 -12.39 -31.37
CA ASP A 117 -31.40 -12.81 -30.19
C ASP A 117 -30.53 -11.70 -29.57
N SER A 118 -30.34 -10.57 -30.26
CA SER A 118 -29.44 -9.50 -29.84
C SER A 118 -29.80 -8.93 -28.47
N GLY A 119 -31.09 -8.77 -28.16
CA GLY A 119 -31.53 -8.30 -26.85
C GLY A 119 -31.11 -9.23 -25.70
N LYS A 120 -31.25 -10.56 -25.88
CA LYS A 120 -30.83 -11.56 -24.88
C LYS A 120 -29.32 -11.62 -24.76
N PHE A 121 -28.61 -11.57 -25.89
CA PHE A 121 -27.15 -11.59 -25.94
C PHE A 121 -26.54 -10.39 -25.21
N VAL A 122 -26.97 -9.17 -25.56
CA VAL A 122 -26.51 -7.94 -24.91
C VAL A 122 -26.81 -7.96 -23.42
N ASN A 123 -28.04 -8.36 -23.03
CA ASN A 123 -28.39 -8.46 -21.62
C ASN A 123 -27.48 -9.45 -20.88
N GLY A 124 -27.25 -10.63 -21.45
CA GLY A 124 -26.42 -11.67 -20.83
C GLY A 124 -24.97 -11.23 -20.58
N ILE A 125 -24.36 -10.51 -21.54
CA ILE A 125 -23.01 -9.96 -21.37
C ILE A 125 -22.99 -8.86 -20.32
N LEU A 126 -23.87 -7.86 -20.43
CA LEU A 126 -23.87 -6.71 -19.52
C LEU A 126 -24.24 -7.09 -18.08
N ASP A 127 -25.20 -8.01 -17.89
CA ASP A 127 -25.53 -8.55 -16.56
C ASP A 127 -24.35 -9.30 -15.94
N LYS A 128 -23.62 -10.08 -16.74
CA LYS A 128 -22.45 -10.82 -16.27
C LYS A 128 -21.34 -9.85 -15.86
N ILE A 129 -21.12 -8.79 -16.65
CA ILE A 129 -20.19 -7.69 -16.32
C ILE A 129 -20.61 -7.03 -15.00
N HIS A 130 -21.89 -6.65 -14.86
CA HIS A 130 -22.38 -5.97 -13.67
C HIS A 130 -22.30 -6.84 -12.40
N ARG A 131 -22.75 -8.11 -12.46
CA ARG A 131 -22.75 -9.04 -11.32
C ARG A 131 -21.34 -9.41 -10.86
N GLN A 132 -20.43 -9.74 -11.79
CA GLN A 132 -19.08 -10.17 -11.42
C GLN A 132 -18.23 -9.02 -10.87
N ARG A 133 -18.59 -7.76 -11.13
CA ARG A 133 -17.86 -6.59 -10.63
C ARG A 133 -18.39 -6.04 -9.29
N GLY A 134 -19.59 -6.44 -8.84
CA GLY A 134 -20.18 -5.97 -7.57
C GLY A 134 -20.72 -4.53 -7.59
N GLN A 135 -21.28 -4.07 -6.46
CA GLN A 135 -21.89 -2.74 -6.30
C GLN A 135 -20.87 -1.57 -6.30
N ASP A 136 -19.59 -1.84 -6.01
CA ASP A 136 -18.48 -0.86 -6.04
C ASP A 136 -17.61 -0.98 -7.31
N SER A 137 -18.27 -1.16 -8.47
CA SER A 137 -17.64 -1.39 -9.77
C SER A 137 -17.38 -0.12 -10.60
N CYS A 138 -17.66 1.05 -10.03
CA CYS A 138 -17.48 2.34 -10.69
C CYS A 138 -16.36 3.13 -10.01
N LEU A 139 -15.45 3.67 -10.82
CA LEU A 139 -14.42 4.60 -10.34
C LEU A 139 -15.08 5.88 -9.83
N LYS A 140 -14.54 6.46 -8.76
CA LYS A 140 -15.06 7.67 -8.11
C LYS A 140 -14.64 8.93 -8.87
N TRP A 141 -15.16 9.09 -10.09
CA TRP A 141 -14.85 10.22 -10.97
C TRP A 141 -15.23 11.57 -10.36
N THR A 142 -16.37 11.65 -9.69
CA THR A 142 -16.80 12.88 -8.98
C THR A 142 -15.83 13.24 -7.85
N HIS A 143 -15.34 12.25 -7.09
CA HIS A 143 -14.33 12.46 -6.06
C HIS A 143 -13.03 12.98 -6.67
N LEU A 144 -12.49 12.30 -7.68
CA LEU A 144 -11.28 12.74 -8.38
C LEU A 144 -11.44 14.19 -8.88
N LYS A 145 -12.57 14.51 -9.52
CA LYS A 145 -12.86 15.87 -9.99
C LYS A 145 -12.83 16.91 -8.88
N ASN A 146 -13.52 16.63 -7.80
CA ASN A 146 -13.58 17.54 -6.66
C ASN A 146 -12.20 17.77 -6.07
N VAL A 147 -11.38 16.73 -5.93
CA VAL A 147 -10.02 16.85 -5.40
C VAL A 147 -9.13 17.64 -6.36
N LEU A 148 -9.14 17.32 -7.65
CA LEU A 148 -8.35 18.02 -8.67
C LEU A 148 -8.70 19.51 -8.74
N CYS A 149 -9.99 19.85 -8.79
CA CYS A 149 -10.44 21.24 -8.87
C CYS A 149 -10.25 22.02 -7.56
N ARG A 150 -10.19 21.35 -6.40
CA ARG A 150 -9.97 22.01 -5.10
C ARG A 150 -8.50 22.09 -4.71
N ASN A 151 -7.63 21.29 -5.32
CA ASN A 151 -6.21 21.27 -4.98
C ASN A 151 -5.53 22.61 -5.37
N PRO A 152 -5.05 23.40 -4.40
CA PRO A 152 -4.47 24.71 -4.67
C PRO A 152 -3.16 24.62 -5.46
N TYR A 153 -2.39 23.55 -5.26
CA TYR A 153 -1.10 23.35 -5.92
C TYR A 153 -1.26 23.02 -7.39
N LEU A 154 -2.23 22.17 -7.76
CA LEU A 154 -2.53 21.86 -9.15
C LEU A 154 -3.05 23.09 -9.91
N LYS A 155 -3.92 23.88 -9.28
CA LYS A 155 -4.37 25.18 -9.82
C LYS A 155 -3.21 26.12 -10.05
N LYS A 156 -2.30 26.20 -9.07
CA LYS A 156 -1.14 27.07 -9.17
C LYS A 156 -0.18 26.63 -10.28
N LEU A 157 0.07 25.32 -10.40
CA LEU A 157 0.86 24.75 -11.50
C LEU A 157 0.23 25.03 -12.86
N ALA A 158 -1.09 24.89 -12.99
CA ALA A 158 -1.81 25.20 -14.22
C ALA A 158 -1.66 26.68 -14.62
N GLN A 159 -1.55 27.60 -13.66
CA GLN A 159 -1.28 29.01 -13.93
C GLN A 159 0.19 29.28 -14.30
N ILE A 160 1.16 28.69 -13.59
CA ILE A 160 2.60 28.95 -13.77
C ILE A 160 3.17 28.28 -15.02
N LYS A 161 2.58 27.16 -15.48
CA LYS A 161 3.11 26.40 -16.61
C LYS A 161 3.11 27.19 -17.92
N GLY A 162 2.22 28.17 -18.08
CA GLY A 162 2.08 28.93 -19.32
C GLY A 162 1.85 27.99 -20.52
N LYS A 163 2.75 28.01 -21.50
CA LYS A 163 2.69 27.14 -22.68
C LYS A 163 3.32 25.76 -22.49
N GLU A 164 4.03 25.53 -21.39
CA GLU A 164 4.68 24.26 -21.11
C GLU A 164 3.64 23.17 -20.83
N LYS A 165 3.91 21.95 -21.31
CA LYS A 165 3.05 20.79 -21.06
C LYS A 165 3.44 20.11 -19.75
N LEU A 166 2.44 19.90 -18.90
CA LEU A 166 2.55 19.20 -17.62
C LEU A 166 1.44 18.15 -17.53
N TRP A 167 1.82 16.94 -17.13
CA TRP A 167 0.86 15.86 -16.90
C TRP A 167 0.96 15.35 -15.47
N LEU A 168 -0.18 15.28 -14.79
CA LEU A 168 -0.31 14.57 -13.52
C LEU A 168 -0.44 13.09 -13.81
N VAL A 169 0.35 12.25 -13.14
CA VAL A 169 0.44 10.81 -13.47
C VAL A 169 0.43 9.91 -12.24
N GLY A 170 0.16 8.62 -12.45
CA GLY A 170 0.45 7.57 -11.47
C GLY A 170 -0.51 7.46 -10.29
N GLY A 171 0.07 7.18 -9.12
CA GLY A 171 -0.66 6.74 -7.92
C GLY A 171 -1.70 7.75 -7.43
N TYR A 172 -1.46 9.05 -7.62
CA TYR A 172 -2.42 10.09 -7.23
C TYR A 172 -3.77 9.95 -7.95
N LEU A 173 -3.73 9.73 -9.28
CA LEU A 173 -4.95 9.53 -10.07
C LEU A 173 -5.63 8.23 -9.67
N ARG A 174 -4.85 7.14 -9.60
CA ARG A 174 -5.32 5.81 -9.21
C ARG A 174 -6.04 5.82 -7.86
N ASP A 175 -5.41 6.39 -6.83
CA ASP A 175 -5.90 6.34 -5.47
C ASP A 175 -7.19 7.15 -5.31
N HIS A 176 -7.28 8.32 -5.93
CA HIS A 176 -8.51 9.12 -5.93
C HIS A 176 -9.63 8.52 -6.78
N LEU A 177 -9.32 7.81 -7.87
CA LEU A 177 -10.32 7.02 -8.60
C LEU A 177 -10.89 5.88 -7.74
N LEU A 178 -10.14 5.40 -6.74
CA LEU A 178 -10.58 4.44 -5.73
C LEU A 178 -11.18 5.11 -4.48
N GLY A 179 -11.29 6.44 -4.44
CA GLY A 179 -11.81 7.19 -3.30
C GLY A 179 -10.88 7.26 -2.09
N LYS A 180 -9.58 6.96 -2.26
CA LYS A 180 -8.55 7.05 -1.22
C LYS A 180 -7.90 8.44 -1.21
N GLU A 181 -7.38 8.84 -0.06
CA GLU A 181 -6.54 10.03 0.04
C GLU A 181 -5.10 9.73 -0.41
N ASN A 182 -4.51 10.65 -1.15
CA ASN A 182 -3.11 10.64 -1.55
C ASN A 182 -2.65 12.10 -1.64
N LYS A 183 -1.46 12.38 -1.09
CA LYS A 183 -0.85 13.71 -1.04
C LYS A 183 0.37 13.84 -1.96
N ASP A 184 0.87 12.73 -2.48
CA ASP A 184 2.06 12.68 -3.32
C ASP A 184 1.66 12.91 -4.77
N LEU A 185 2.12 14.02 -5.35
CA LEU A 185 1.82 14.43 -6.72
C LEU A 185 3.01 14.11 -7.62
N ASP A 186 2.81 13.20 -8.58
CA ASP A 186 3.80 12.91 -9.62
C ASP A 186 3.45 13.67 -10.91
N LEU A 187 4.37 14.49 -11.39
CA LEU A 187 4.22 15.28 -12.61
C LEU A 187 5.27 14.87 -13.64
N ILE A 188 4.86 14.81 -14.91
CA ILE A 188 5.76 14.73 -16.07
C ILE A 188 5.92 16.12 -16.66
N VAL A 189 7.17 16.50 -16.91
CA VAL A 189 7.57 17.75 -17.59
C VAL A 189 8.40 17.45 -18.83
N GLU A 190 8.38 18.35 -19.81
CA GLU A 190 9.21 18.24 -21.01
C GLU A 190 10.51 19.05 -20.93
N ASP A 191 10.54 20.11 -20.12
CA ASP A 191 11.70 20.98 -19.98
C ASP A 191 12.80 20.34 -19.10
N PRO A 192 13.98 20.01 -19.67
CA PRO A 192 15.09 19.44 -18.90
C PRO A 192 15.68 20.40 -17.86
N GLU A 193 15.43 21.71 -17.97
CA GLU A 193 15.85 22.69 -16.97
C GLU A 193 14.89 22.79 -15.78
N PHE A 194 13.73 22.12 -15.86
CA PHE A 194 12.68 22.14 -14.84
C PHE A 194 12.23 23.56 -14.48
N LYS A 195 12.15 24.49 -15.44
CA LYS A 195 11.80 25.90 -15.17
C LYS A 195 10.46 26.05 -14.47
N VAL A 196 9.45 25.25 -14.85
CA VAL A 196 8.15 25.22 -14.14
C VAL A 196 8.30 24.84 -12.68
N ALA A 197 9.10 23.82 -12.36
CA ALA A 197 9.32 23.39 -10.98
C ALA A 197 10.04 24.48 -10.18
N GLN A 198 11.02 25.17 -10.79
CA GLN A 198 11.73 26.28 -10.17
C GLN A 198 10.79 27.46 -9.87
N ARG A 199 10.01 27.91 -10.86
CA ARG A 199 9.02 28.98 -10.69
C ARG A 199 7.98 28.61 -9.63
N PHE A 200 7.48 27.38 -9.66
CA PHE A 200 6.53 26.87 -8.67
C PHE A 200 7.11 26.88 -7.26
N ALA A 201 8.33 26.37 -7.06
CA ALA A 201 8.97 26.33 -5.75
C ALA A 201 9.22 27.73 -5.19
N GLN A 202 9.65 28.69 -6.03
CA GLN A 202 9.83 30.09 -5.62
C GLN A 202 8.51 30.71 -5.15
N GLU A 203 7.44 30.55 -5.92
CA GLU A 203 6.15 31.16 -5.61
C GLU A 203 5.49 30.53 -4.38
N MET A 204 5.64 29.22 -4.20
CA MET A 204 5.15 28.48 -3.03
C MET A 204 6.07 28.61 -1.80
N ARG A 205 7.21 29.30 -1.93
CA ARG A 205 8.27 29.37 -0.91
C ARG A 205 8.67 27.98 -0.39
N ALA A 206 8.75 27.02 -1.31
CA ALA A 206 9.04 25.62 -1.04
C ALA A 206 10.48 25.26 -1.43
N ALA A 207 11.03 24.25 -0.78
CA ALA A 207 12.34 23.73 -1.12
C ALA A 207 12.25 22.80 -2.33
N LEU A 208 13.12 23.00 -3.33
CA LEU A 208 13.26 22.16 -4.52
C LEU A 208 14.59 21.40 -4.47
N PHE A 209 14.52 20.07 -4.37
CA PHE A 209 15.66 19.18 -4.26
C PHE A 209 15.90 18.45 -5.59
N ALA A 210 17.16 18.36 -6.01
CA ALA A 210 17.55 17.47 -7.11
C ALA A 210 17.72 16.05 -6.59
N LEU A 211 16.86 15.12 -7.05
CA LEU A 211 16.97 13.71 -6.71
C LEU A 211 17.99 12.98 -7.59
N ASN A 212 17.95 13.29 -8.88
CA ASN A 212 18.85 12.76 -9.91
C ASN A 212 18.76 13.70 -11.15
N PRO A 213 19.51 13.45 -12.25
CA PRO A 213 19.47 14.34 -13.41
C PRO A 213 18.07 14.55 -14.03
N THR A 214 17.18 13.57 -13.91
CA THR A 214 15.86 13.56 -14.56
C THR A 214 14.68 13.75 -13.60
N ALA A 215 14.94 14.04 -12.32
CA ALA A 215 13.90 14.24 -11.32
C ALA A 215 14.22 15.36 -10.32
N ARG A 216 13.19 16.12 -9.97
CA ARG A 216 13.20 17.15 -8.92
C ARG A 216 12.06 16.89 -7.95
N ARG A 217 12.28 17.16 -6.66
CA ARG A 217 11.27 17.03 -5.61
C ARG A 217 11.04 18.37 -4.93
N SER A 218 9.80 18.81 -4.89
CA SER A 218 9.37 19.95 -4.09
C SER A 218 8.67 19.45 -2.83
N VAL A 219 9.09 19.91 -1.65
CA VAL A 219 8.43 19.59 -0.37
C VAL A 219 7.74 20.84 0.15
N LEU A 220 6.42 20.77 0.31
CA LEU A 220 5.58 21.90 0.71
C LEU A 220 5.42 21.98 2.23
N PRO A 221 5.08 23.16 2.79
CA PRO A 221 4.98 23.38 4.24
C PRO A 221 3.96 22.50 4.96
N ASP A 222 2.90 22.07 4.27
CA ASP A 222 1.85 21.18 4.78
C ASP A 222 2.19 19.67 4.66
N GLY A 223 3.42 19.36 4.21
CA GLY A 223 3.91 18.00 4.03
C GLY A 223 3.55 17.36 2.69
N VAL A 224 2.92 18.09 1.76
CA VAL A 224 2.69 17.63 0.39
C VAL A 224 4.02 17.53 -0.36
N ILE A 225 4.21 16.42 -1.08
CA ILE A 225 5.39 16.17 -1.91
C ILE A 225 4.96 16.23 -3.37
N ILE A 226 5.69 17.02 -4.17
CA ILE A 226 5.50 17.08 -5.62
C ILE A 226 6.79 16.67 -6.32
N ASP A 227 6.73 15.55 -7.03
CA ASP A 227 7.84 15.02 -7.81
C ASP A 227 7.67 15.37 -9.29
N PHE A 228 8.62 16.14 -9.83
CA PHE A 228 8.71 16.49 -11.23
C PHE A 228 9.69 15.56 -11.92
N ASN A 229 9.21 14.78 -12.89
CA ASN A 229 9.98 13.83 -13.66
C ASN A 229 10.07 14.28 -15.12
N LEU A 230 11.28 14.25 -15.69
CA LEU A 230 11.47 14.54 -17.11
C LEU A 230 10.91 13.41 -17.96
N LYS A 231 10.17 13.76 -19.02
CA LYS A 231 9.64 12.81 -20.02
C LYS A 231 10.79 12.03 -20.67
N ARG A 232 10.70 10.70 -20.66
CA ARG A 232 11.75 9.76 -21.11
C ARG A 232 11.57 9.30 -22.56
N ALA A 233 10.40 9.52 -23.14
CA ALA A 233 10.07 9.11 -24.50
C ALA A 233 9.61 10.31 -25.36
N PRO A 234 9.66 10.20 -26.70
CA PRO A 234 9.17 11.25 -27.61
C PRO A 234 7.71 11.62 -27.35
N SER A 235 6.84 10.62 -27.17
CA SER A 235 5.44 10.83 -26.83
C SER A 235 5.13 10.49 -25.38
N LEU A 236 4.14 11.17 -24.80
CA LEU A 236 3.62 10.83 -23.46
C LEU A 236 3.10 9.38 -23.42
N LYS A 237 2.48 8.92 -24.52
CA LYS A 237 1.95 7.56 -24.61
C LYS A 237 3.06 6.53 -24.44
N GLU A 238 4.19 6.70 -25.13
CA GLU A 238 5.35 5.82 -25.00
C GLU A 238 6.00 5.91 -23.62
N ASP A 239 6.04 7.10 -23.00
CA ASP A 239 6.58 7.28 -21.65
C ASP A 239 5.77 6.48 -20.62
N LEU A 240 4.44 6.62 -20.67
CA LEU A 240 3.53 5.85 -19.81
C LEU A 240 3.66 4.35 -20.05
N LEU A 241 3.96 3.91 -21.28
CA LEU A 241 4.14 2.50 -21.61
C LEU A 241 5.43 1.89 -21.02
N GLN A 242 6.38 2.70 -20.54
CA GLN A 242 7.61 2.24 -19.87
C GLN A 242 7.45 2.04 -18.34
N ARG A 243 6.27 2.39 -17.80
CA ARG A 243 5.96 2.25 -16.37
C ARG A 243 5.78 0.78 -15.96
N ASP A 244 5.62 0.58 -14.66
CA ASP A 244 5.55 -0.75 -14.05
C ASP A 244 4.22 -1.46 -14.33
N PHE A 245 3.11 -0.83 -13.93
CA PHE A 245 1.77 -1.42 -13.98
C PHE A 245 0.77 -0.55 -14.72
N THR A 246 -0.23 -1.18 -15.35
CA THR A 246 -1.28 -0.48 -16.13
C THR A 246 -2.02 0.54 -15.27
N ILE A 247 -2.35 0.20 -14.03
CA ILE A 247 -3.05 1.07 -13.07
C ILE A 247 -2.25 2.33 -12.69
N ASP A 248 -0.93 2.30 -12.87
CA ASP A 248 -0.03 3.42 -12.63
C ASP A 248 0.35 4.15 -13.94
N ALA A 249 -0.14 3.68 -15.08
CA ALA A 249 0.09 4.26 -16.41
C ALA A 249 -0.95 5.32 -16.80
N LEU A 250 -1.66 5.90 -15.83
CA LEU A 250 -2.68 6.91 -16.05
C LEU A 250 -2.06 8.31 -16.04
N ALA A 251 -2.57 9.18 -16.92
CA ALA A 251 -2.18 10.60 -16.96
C ALA A 251 -3.36 11.55 -17.16
N LEU A 252 -3.23 12.76 -16.63
CA LEU A 252 -4.11 13.89 -16.85
C LEU A 252 -3.29 15.09 -17.31
N ASP A 253 -3.60 15.65 -18.48
CA ASP A 253 -3.02 16.91 -18.92
C ASP A 253 -3.63 18.06 -18.12
N LEU A 254 -2.77 18.85 -17.45
CA LEU A 254 -3.21 19.96 -16.60
C LEU A 254 -3.93 21.07 -17.37
N ASP A 255 -3.79 21.15 -18.70
CA ASP A 255 -4.61 22.05 -19.52
C ASP A 255 -6.11 21.77 -19.41
N TYR A 256 -6.48 20.54 -19.05
CA TYR A 256 -7.87 20.11 -18.99
C TYR A 256 -8.43 20.08 -17.56
N LEU A 257 -7.72 20.67 -16.58
CA LEU A 257 -8.10 20.64 -15.17
C LEU A 257 -9.46 21.30 -14.88
N GLU A 258 -9.82 22.32 -15.66
CA GLU A 258 -11.06 23.12 -15.47
C GLU A 258 -12.22 22.65 -16.37
N ILE A 259 -12.02 21.61 -17.19
CA ILE A 259 -13.02 21.18 -18.16
C ILE A 259 -14.09 20.29 -17.47
N PRO A 260 -15.40 20.46 -17.81
CA PRO A 260 -16.48 19.72 -17.15
C PRO A 260 -16.36 18.19 -17.21
N SER A 261 -15.75 17.65 -18.26
CA SER A 261 -15.52 16.22 -18.45
C SER A 261 -14.03 15.91 -18.33
N LEU A 262 -13.65 15.34 -17.17
CA LEU A 262 -12.30 14.82 -16.97
C LEU A 262 -11.94 13.80 -18.03
N THR A 263 -10.71 13.90 -18.48
CA THR A 263 -10.22 13.29 -19.68
C THR A 263 -8.87 12.68 -19.32
N LEU A 264 -8.89 11.42 -18.90
CA LEU A 264 -7.66 10.70 -18.60
C LEU A 264 -7.07 10.08 -19.87
N ILE A 265 -5.75 10.08 -19.91
CA ILE A 265 -4.95 9.39 -20.90
C ILE A 265 -4.60 8.04 -20.25
N ASP A 266 -5.20 6.98 -20.80
CA ASP A 266 -4.88 5.59 -20.48
C ASP A 266 -4.37 4.94 -21.76
N PRO A 267 -3.04 4.78 -21.93
CA PRO A 267 -2.46 4.20 -23.13
C PRO A 267 -2.67 2.68 -23.19
N SER A 268 -3.18 2.05 -22.12
CA SER A 268 -3.32 0.62 -21.92
C SER A 268 -4.73 0.26 -21.40
N THR A 269 -4.82 -0.53 -20.33
CA THR A 269 -6.05 -0.96 -19.65
C THR A 269 -6.11 -0.53 -18.20
N GLY A 270 -5.38 0.52 -17.79
CA GLY A 270 -5.22 0.90 -16.39
C GLY A 270 -6.53 1.18 -15.65
N LEU A 271 -7.47 1.87 -16.30
CA LEU A 271 -8.80 2.13 -15.70
C LEU A 271 -9.61 0.85 -15.54
N GLU A 272 -9.48 -0.08 -16.48
CA GLU A 272 -10.19 -1.35 -16.48
C GLU A 272 -9.57 -2.34 -15.47
N ASP A 273 -8.25 -2.35 -15.34
CA ASP A 273 -7.52 -3.11 -14.32
C ASP A 273 -7.80 -2.58 -12.91
N LEU A 274 -8.03 -1.27 -12.76
CA LEU A 274 -8.53 -0.67 -11.52
C LEU A 274 -9.93 -1.17 -11.15
N ILE A 275 -10.85 -1.20 -12.11
CA ILE A 275 -12.22 -1.68 -11.87
C ILE A 275 -12.23 -3.18 -11.58
N SER A 276 -11.44 -3.96 -12.31
CA SER A 276 -11.34 -5.41 -12.15
C SER A 276 -10.47 -5.83 -10.96
N ARG A 277 -9.85 -4.87 -10.25
CA ARG A 277 -8.99 -5.09 -9.08
C ARG A 277 -7.81 -6.02 -9.38
N LYS A 278 -7.11 -5.75 -10.48
CA LYS A 278 -5.96 -6.53 -10.95
C LYS A 278 -4.70 -5.69 -11.03
N ILE A 279 -3.58 -6.29 -10.64
CA ILE A 279 -2.23 -5.79 -10.90
C ILE A 279 -1.74 -6.46 -12.19
N LYS A 280 -1.59 -5.67 -13.25
CA LYS A 280 -1.18 -6.12 -14.58
C LYS A 280 0.04 -5.35 -15.06
N LEU A 281 0.95 -6.05 -15.74
CA LEU A 281 2.13 -5.41 -16.35
C LEU A 281 1.76 -4.69 -17.63
N ILE A 282 2.42 -3.57 -17.89
CA ILE A 282 2.31 -2.90 -19.19
C ILE A 282 3.07 -3.67 -20.28
N GLY A 283 4.25 -4.18 -19.95
CA GLY A 283 5.09 -4.93 -20.88
C GLY A 283 5.94 -5.96 -20.16
N LYS A 284 6.19 -7.10 -20.81
CA LYS A 284 6.87 -8.25 -20.19
C LYS A 284 8.30 -7.94 -19.72
N ARG A 285 9.00 -7.03 -20.42
CA ARG A 285 10.37 -6.60 -20.07
C ARG A 285 10.44 -5.67 -18.86
N SER A 286 9.31 -5.10 -18.44
CA SER A 286 9.19 -4.19 -17.29
C SER A 286 9.88 -4.74 -16.04
N LEU A 287 9.67 -6.03 -15.74
CA LEU A 287 10.25 -6.69 -14.56
C LEU A 287 11.75 -7.01 -14.70
N GLU A 288 12.26 -7.14 -15.92
CA GLU A 288 13.69 -7.34 -16.17
C GLU A 288 14.47 -6.03 -16.05
N ASP A 289 13.88 -4.94 -16.53
CA ASP A 289 14.49 -3.60 -16.52
C ASP A 289 14.56 -3.02 -15.09
N ASP A 290 13.52 -3.23 -14.27
CA ASP A 290 13.55 -2.91 -12.83
C ASP A 290 13.00 -4.08 -12.00
N PRO A 291 13.86 -5.02 -11.57
CA PRO A 291 13.49 -6.15 -10.72
C PRO A 291 12.79 -5.78 -9.40
N LEU A 292 12.90 -4.53 -8.92
CA LEU A 292 12.15 -4.08 -7.74
C LEU A 292 10.63 -4.15 -7.96
N ARG A 293 10.19 -4.05 -9.22
CA ARG A 293 8.78 -4.14 -9.61
C ARG A 293 8.13 -5.46 -9.18
N MET A 294 8.90 -6.53 -9.01
CA MET A 294 8.40 -7.79 -8.44
C MET A 294 7.85 -7.63 -7.02
N LEU A 295 8.56 -6.89 -6.16
CA LEU A 295 8.07 -6.57 -4.81
C LEU A 295 6.98 -5.49 -4.83
N ARG A 296 7.08 -4.51 -5.74
CA ARG A 296 6.05 -3.48 -5.92
C ARG A 296 4.69 -4.08 -6.30
N ALA A 297 4.67 -5.15 -7.09
CA ALA A 297 3.44 -5.85 -7.45
C ALA A 297 2.70 -6.35 -6.20
N PHE A 298 3.42 -7.03 -5.30
CA PHE A 298 2.85 -7.50 -4.02
C PHE A 298 2.49 -6.34 -3.07
N ARG A 299 3.31 -5.27 -3.03
CA ARG A 299 2.98 -4.08 -2.24
C ARG A 299 1.67 -3.46 -2.73
N LEU A 300 1.54 -3.21 -4.03
CA LEU A 300 0.33 -2.60 -4.60
C LEU A 300 -0.89 -3.49 -4.45
N ALA A 301 -0.73 -4.79 -4.70
CA ALA A 301 -1.79 -5.77 -4.46
C ALA A 301 -2.27 -5.72 -3.01
N SER A 302 -1.34 -5.65 -2.05
CA SER A 302 -1.67 -5.54 -0.62
C SER A 302 -2.35 -4.23 -0.27
N GLN A 303 -1.81 -3.08 -0.70
CA GLN A 303 -2.37 -1.76 -0.38
C GLN A 303 -3.73 -1.48 -1.04
N LEU A 304 -3.98 -2.07 -2.21
CA LEU A 304 -5.22 -1.87 -2.97
C LEU A 304 -6.24 -3.00 -2.73
N HIS A 305 -5.83 -4.08 -2.08
CA HIS A 305 -6.56 -5.33 -1.96
C HIS A 305 -6.92 -5.95 -3.32
N PHE A 306 -5.94 -5.96 -4.24
CA PHE A 306 -6.08 -6.43 -5.62
C PHE A 306 -5.48 -7.82 -5.80
N THR A 307 -5.83 -8.48 -6.90
CA THR A 307 -5.22 -9.74 -7.33
C THR A 307 -4.06 -9.48 -8.28
N ILE A 308 -3.09 -10.39 -8.33
CA ILE A 308 -1.92 -10.29 -9.22
C ILE A 308 -2.12 -11.24 -10.39
N GLU A 309 -1.83 -10.79 -11.60
CA GLU A 309 -1.91 -11.62 -12.80
C GLU A 309 -0.90 -12.79 -12.78
N ASP A 310 -1.32 -13.95 -13.30
CA ASP A 310 -0.52 -15.19 -13.31
C ASP A 310 0.82 -15.06 -14.08
N GLU A 311 0.88 -14.14 -15.05
CA GLU A 311 2.12 -13.87 -15.78
C GLU A 311 3.20 -13.27 -14.87
N ILE A 312 2.81 -12.38 -13.94
CA ILE A 312 3.72 -11.79 -12.94
C ILE A 312 4.25 -12.88 -12.02
N THR A 313 3.36 -13.71 -11.47
CA THR A 313 3.77 -14.77 -10.53
C THR A 313 4.65 -15.81 -11.20
N SER A 314 4.34 -16.18 -12.45
CA SER A 314 5.15 -17.09 -13.26
C SER A 314 6.54 -16.55 -13.55
N PHE A 315 6.65 -15.27 -13.93
CA PHE A 315 7.94 -14.61 -14.14
C PHE A 315 8.79 -14.60 -12.85
N ILE A 316 8.17 -14.23 -11.73
CA ILE A 316 8.84 -14.15 -10.43
C ILE A 316 9.42 -15.49 -10.02
N LYS A 317 8.68 -16.59 -10.20
CA LYS A 317 9.16 -17.94 -9.89
C LYS A 317 10.43 -18.31 -10.67
N GLN A 318 10.56 -17.83 -11.90
CA GLN A 318 11.72 -18.11 -12.76
C GLN A 318 12.89 -17.17 -12.50
N LYS A 319 12.62 -15.90 -12.20
CA LYS A 319 13.64 -14.83 -12.20
C LYS A 319 13.76 -14.05 -10.89
N SER A 320 13.29 -14.60 -9.76
CA SER A 320 13.38 -13.97 -8.43
C SER A 320 14.81 -13.51 -8.07
N PHE A 321 15.83 -14.26 -8.50
CA PHE A 321 17.25 -13.96 -8.25
C PHE A 321 17.69 -12.58 -8.78
N LEU A 322 16.98 -12.01 -9.77
CA LEU A 322 17.27 -10.67 -10.30
C LEU A 322 17.13 -9.57 -9.23
N ILE A 323 16.36 -9.81 -8.17
CA ILE A 323 16.19 -8.84 -7.07
C ILE A 323 17.54 -8.49 -6.40
N LYS A 324 18.53 -9.39 -6.47
CA LYS A 324 19.88 -9.17 -5.94
C LYS A 324 20.64 -8.03 -6.63
N LYS A 325 20.25 -7.65 -7.85
CA LYS A 325 20.82 -6.52 -8.59
C LYS A 325 20.38 -5.16 -8.03
N ILE A 326 19.28 -5.12 -7.27
CA ILE A 326 18.75 -3.88 -6.71
C ILE A 326 19.46 -3.55 -5.39
N SER A 327 19.71 -2.26 -5.16
CA SER A 327 20.23 -1.75 -3.89
C SER A 327 19.39 -2.23 -2.70
N LYS A 328 20.06 -2.66 -1.62
CA LYS A 328 19.41 -3.23 -0.44
C LYS A 328 18.47 -2.25 0.25
N GLU A 329 18.75 -0.95 0.19
CA GLU A 329 17.93 0.12 0.74
C GLU A 329 16.56 0.20 0.05
N ARG A 330 16.54 0.16 -1.30
CA ARG A 330 15.28 0.16 -2.07
C ARG A 330 14.45 -1.08 -1.78
N VAL A 331 15.08 -2.26 -1.73
CA VAL A 331 14.41 -3.52 -1.39
C VAL A 331 13.84 -3.48 0.03
N ARG A 332 14.64 -3.01 1.00
CA ARG A 332 14.20 -2.79 2.39
C ARG A 332 12.97 -1.89 2.41
N ASP A 333 13.02 -0.74 1.77
CA ASP A 333 11.92 0.23 1.81
C ASP A 333 10.63 -0.33 1.19
N GLU A 334 10.74 -1.08 0.11
CA GLU A 334 9.61 -1.77 -0.52
C GLU A 334 8.97 -2.82 0.40
N ILE A 335 9.79 -3.64 1.09
CA ILE A 335 9.31 -4.62 2.08
C ILE A 335 8.59 -3.92 3.22
N PHE A 336 9.16 -2.85 3.77
CA PHE A 336 8.54 -2.12 4.87
C PHE A 336 7.24 -1.42 4.44
N LEU A 337 7.14 -0.91 3.21
CA LEU A 337 5.90 -0.37 2.67
C LEU A 337 4.80 -1.44 2.54
N LEU A 338 5.16 -2.67 2.16
CA LEU A 338 4.25 -3.81 2.13
C LEU A 338 3.79 -4.18 3.55
N LEU A 339 4.71 -4.18 4.53
CA LEU A 339 4.40 -4.53 5.92
C LEU A 339 3.55 -3.49 6.66
N LYS A 340 3.31 -2.30 6.10
CA LYS A 340 2.37 -1.32 6.65
C LYS A 340 0.93 -1.79 6.62
N ASP A 341 0.57 -2.64 5.65
CA ASP A 341 -0.79 -3.15 5.50
C ASP A 341 -1.18 -4.01 6.71
N LEU A 342 -2.47 -4.09 7.03
CA LEU A 342 -2.95 -4.88 8.17
C LEU A 342 -2.81 -6.38 7.94
N PHE A 343 -2.94 -6.84 6.69
CA PHE A 343 -3.02 -8.25 6.31
C PHE A 343 -1.99 -8.59 5.22
N SER A 344 -0.75 -8.17 5.44
CA SER A 344 0.34 -8.40 4.48
C SER A 344 0.67 -9.88 4.28
N TYR A 345 0.35 -10.75 5.26
CA TYR A 345 0.47 -12.20 5.11
C TYR A 345 -0.29 -12.73 3.90
N GLU A 346 -1.49 -12.21 3.60
CA GLU A 346 -2.34 -12.71 2.52
C GLU A 346 -1.65 -12.66 1.15
N TYR A 347 -0.71 -11.73 0.99
CA TYR A 347 0.09 -11.54 -0.22
C TYR A 347 1.45 -12.22 -0.15
N LEU A 348 2.05 -12.30 1.05
CA LEU A 348 3.35 -12.94 1.23
C LEU A 348 3.31 -14.46 1.27
N LYS A 349 2.13 -15.06 1.57
CA LYS A 349 1.93 -16.51 1.49
C LYS A 349 2.05 -17.06 0.06
N ASP A 350 1.95 -16.19 -0.95
CA ASP A 350 2.17 -16.58 -2.34
C ASP A 350 3.58 -17.15 -2.51
N SER A 351 3.67 -18.30 -3.18
CA SER A 351 4.95 -18.98 -3.42
C SER A 351 5.99 -18.11 -4.15
N SER A 352 5.55 -17.20 -5.02
CA SER A 352 6.39 -16.28 -5.78
C SER A 352 6.89 -15.14 -4.89
N ALA A 353 6.05 -14.61 -3.99
CA ALA A 353 6.48 -13.64 -2.98
C ALA A 353 7.54 -14.25 -2.04
N THR A 354 7.27 -15.48 -1.57
CA THR A 354 8.19 -16.24 -0.72
C THR A 354 9.52 -16.50 -1.42
N ALA A 355 9.51 -16.79 -2.73
CA ALA A 355 10.72 -16.96 -3.52
C ALA A 355 11.58 -15.69 -3.57
N ILE A 356 10.96 -14.51 -3.78
CA ILE A 356 11.69 -13.23 -3.74
C ILE A 356 12.26 -12.98 -2.35
N LEU A 357 11.43 -13.14 -1.31
CA LEU A 357 11.86 -12.91 0.06
C LEU A 357 13.02 -13.82 0.46
N LYS A 358 13.02 -15.08 0.00
CA LYS A 358 14.14 -16.00 0.22
C LYS A 358 15.46 -15.48 -0.38
N GLU A 359 15.41 -14.96 -1.60
CA GLU A 359 16.58 -14.36 -2.26
C GLU A 359 17.07 -13.09 -1.55
N VAL A 360 16.15 -12.29 -1.02
CA VAL A 360 16.46 -11.03 -0.31
C VAL A 360 17.02 -11.28 1.08
N LEU A 361 16.38 -12.15 1.87
CA LEU A 361 16.69 -12.43 3.27
C LEU A 361 17.80 -13.47 3.43
N SER A 362 18.15 -14.19 2.36
CA SER A 362 19.10 -15.31 2.38
C SER A 362 18.74 -16.39 3.41
N GLN A 363 17.44 -16.59 3.61
CA GLN A 363 16.82 -17.59 4.47
C GLN A 363 15.34 -17.76 4.10
N THR A 364 14.71 -18.84 4.54
CA THR A 364 13.28 -19.05 4.34
C THR A 364 12.48 -18.08 5.21
N PRO A 365 11.59 -17.25 4.64
CA PRO A 365 10.76 -16.34 5.43
C PRO A 365 9.70 -17.11 6.21
N ASN A 366 9.45 -16.69 7.45
CA ASN A 366 8.45 -17.27 8.32
C ASN A 366 7.10 -16.53 8.18
N VAL A 367 6.44 -16.76 7.05
CA VAL A 367 5.14 -16.14 6.74
C VAL A 367 4.04 -16.55 7.72
N GLU A 368 4.12 -17.75 8.29
CA GLU A 368 3.16 -18.22 9.30
C GLU A 368 3.31 -17.45 10.62
N ASN A 369 4.54 -17.13 11.04
CA ASN A 369 4.74 -16.31 12.22
C ASN A 369 4.25 -14.87 12.00
N LEU A 370 4.41 -14.32 10.79
CA LEU A 370 3.78 -13.05 10.41
C LEU A 370 2.25 -13.12 10.51
N ARG A 371 1.61 -14.16 9.96
CA ARG A 371 0.16 -14.40 10.06
C ARG A 371 -0.31 -14.37 11.50
N LYS A 372 0.40 -15.08 12.39
CA LYS A 372 0.08 -15.17 13.81
C LYS A 372 0.18 -13.81 14.48
N ILE A 373 1.23 -13.02 14.20
CA ILE A 373 1.35 -11.65 14.71
C ILE A 373 0.22 -10.75 14.19
N GLU A 374 -0.11 -10.78 12.91
CA GLU A 374 -1.23 -10.00 12.35
C GLU A 374 -2.56 -10.41 13.01
N MET A 375 -2.78 -11.70 13.23
CA MET A 375 -3.94 -12.20 13.95
C MET A 375 -3.97 -11.71 15.41
N ILE A 376 -2.84 -11.76 16.13
CA ILE A 376 -2.73 -11.26 17.51
C ILE A 376 -2.97 -9.74 17.59
N LEU A 377 -2.65 -8.98 16.56
CA LEU A 377 -2.85 -7.52 16.56
C LEU A 377 -4.26 -7.12 16.10
N ASN A 378 -4.87 -7.89 15.20
CA ASN A 378 -6.10 -7.51 14.52
C ASN A 378 -7.35 -8.34 14.92
N SER A 379 -7.21 -9.48 15.62
CA SER A 379 -8.36 -10.31 16.01
C SER A 379 -9.19 -9.69 17.14
N SER A 380 -10.46 -10.06 17.25
CA SER A 380 -11.31 -9.81 18.44
C SER A 380 -11.39 -11.04 19.34
N ASP A 381 -10.47 -12.00 19.19
CA ASP A 381 -10.48 -13.22 19.99
C ASP A 381 -9.85 -12.95 21.36
N GLU A 382 -10.71 -12.75 22.37
CA GLU A 382 -10.31 -12.53 23.76
C GLU A 382 -9.62 -13.75 24.39
N LYS A 383 -9.73 -14.94 23.79
CA LYS A 383 -9.02 -16.12 24.28
C LYS A 383 -7.50 -16.00 24.12
N ILE A 384 -7.04 -15.17 23.18
CA ILE A 384 -5.62 -14.94 22.94
C ILE A 384 -5.09 -13.84 23.86
N ILE A 385 -5.66 -12.64 23.73
CA ILE A 385 -5.30 -11.44 24.49
C ILE A 385 -6.59 -10.63 24.71
N SER A 386 -6.80 -10.14 25.93
CA SER A 386 -7.93 -9.27 26.27
C SER A 386 -7.88 -7.95 25.49
N ASP A 387 -9.05 -7.38 25.22
CA ASP A 387 -9.15 -6.13 24.45
C ASP A 387 -8.42 -4.95 25.11
N GLU A 388 -8.42 -4.87 26.44
CA GLU A 388 -7.68 -3.83 27.17
C GLU A 388 -6.17 -3.97 26.95
N LEU A 389 -5.64 -5.19 27.07
CA LEU A 389 -4.23 -5.46 26.86
C LEU A 389 -3.82 -5.19 25.40
N ARG A 390 -4.66 -5.59 24.44
CA ARG A 390 -4.45 -5.33 23.01
C ARG A 390 -4.35 -3.84 22.70
N LYS A 391 -5.23 -3.01 23.27
CA LYS A 391 -5.18 -1.54 23.11
C LYS A 391 -3.86 -0.96 23.62
N LYS A 392 -3.38 -1.41 24.78
CA LYS A 392 -2.08 -0.98 25.34
C LYS A 392 -0.91 -1.40 24.44
N ILE A 393 -0.95 -2.61 23.87
CA ILE A 393 0.04 -3.10 22.90
C ILE A 393 0.03 -2.27 21.62
N ILE A 394 -1.14 -2.02 21.02
CA ILE A 394 -1.27 -1.24 19.79
C ILE A 394 -0.77 0.19 20.01
N SER A 395 -1.15 0.84 21.12
CA SER A 395 -0.65 2.17 21.49
C SER A 395 0.87 2.20 21.54
N HIS A 396 1.52 1.23 22.20
CA HIS A 396 2.98 1.12 22.22
C HIS A 396 3.60 0.97 20.81
N LEU A 397 2.99 0.15 19.96
CA LEU A 397 3.51 -0.18 18.64
C LEU A 397 3.30 0.94 17.59
N GLU A 398 2.26 1.76 17.77
CA GLU A 398 1.86 2.81 16.82
C GLU A 398 2.37 4.22 17.20
N GLU A 399 2.41 4.56 18.49
CA GLU A 399 2.79 5.90 18.96
C GLU A 399 4.30 6.14 18.93
N ARG A 400 5.10 5.06 19.05
CA ARG A 400 6.55 5.16 19.16
C ARG A 400 7.23 4.89 17.82
N LYS A 401 7.95 5.89 17.32
CA LYS A 401 8.85 5.74 16.17
C LYS A 401 10.23 5.30 16.63
N VAL A 402 10.75 4.21 16.06
CA VAL A 402 12.14 3.78 16.28
C VAL A 402 13.10 4.65 15.45
N SER A 403 12.64 5.01 14.26
CA SER A 403 13.36 5.71 13.21
C SER A 403 12.35 6.56 12.41
N THR A 404 12.40 6.50 11.07
CA THR A 404 11.29 6.91 10.20
C THR A 404 10.09 5.96 10.27
N ARG A 405 10.24 4.77 10.88
CA ARG A 405 9.23 3.69 10.93
C ARG A 405 8.63 3.48 12.31
N LYS A 406 7.42 2.92 12.33
CA LYS A 406 6.72 2.50 13.56
C LYS A 406 7.27 1.16 14.08
N ARG A 407 7.14 0.91 15.39
CA ARG A 407 7.54 -0.37 16.00
C ARG A 407 6.76 -1.56 15.44
N LYS A 408 5.48 -1.37 15.10
CA LYS A 408 4.65 -2.40 14.43
C LYS A 408 5.28 -2.95 13.16
N GLU A 409 5.77 -2.07 12.29
CA GLU A 409 6.40 -2.45 11.02
C GLU A 409 7.68 -3.27 11.27
N LEU A 410 8.47 -2.88 12.26
CA LEU A 410 9.67 -3.60 12.68
C LEU A 410 9.34 -4.98 13.28
N LEU A 411 8.30 -5.07 14.12
CA LEU A 411 7.83 -6.33 14.69
C LEU A 411 7.39 -7.32 13.59
N LYS A 412 6.62 -6.85 12.60
CA LYS A 412 6.21 -7.67 11.45
C LYS A 412 7.41 -8.14 10.63
N PHE A 413 8.39 -7.26 10.41
CA PHE A 413 9.64 -7.65 9.76
C PHE A 413 10.39 -8.72 10.57
N ILE A 414 10.51 -8.57 11.89
CA ILE A 414 11.13 -9.58 12.75
C ILE A 414 10.37 -10.90 12.66
N ALA A 415 9.04 -10.87 12.70
CA ALA A 415 8.21 -12.06 12.57
C ALA A 415 8.45 -12.82 11.26
N LEU A 416 8.71 -12.10 10.16
CA LEU A 416 9.08 -12.72 8.88
C LEU A 416 10.45 -13.40 8.89
N ILE A 417 11.38 -12.98 9.74
CA ILE A 417 12.73 -13.56 9.79
C ILE A 417 12.94 -14.50 10.99
N PHE A 418 11.92 -14.65 11.84
CA PHE A 418 11.99 -15.34 13.12
C PHE A 418 10.83 -16.34 13.33
N PRO A 419 11.06 -17.51 13.95
CA PRO A 419 12.37 -18.16 14.09
C PRO A 419 12.96 -18.49 12.71
N SER A 420 14.28 -18.41 12.60
CA SER A 420 15.01 -18.77 11.38
C SER A 420 15.26 -20.28 11.36
N PRO A 421 14.71 -21.04 10.39
CA PRO A 421 15.00 -22.47 10.22
C PRO A 421 16.49 -22.73 10.05
N GLU A 422 17.17 -21.84 9.34
CA GLU A 422 18.61 -21.89 9.05
C GLU A 422 19.48 -21.37 10.20
N LYS A 423 18.88 -21.05 11.37
CA LYS A 423 19.55 -20.46 12.55
C LYS A 423 20.38 -19.21 12.22
N ARG A 424 19.99 -18.47 11.17
CA ARG A 424 20.65 -17.24 10.77
C ARG A 424 20.39 -16.16 11.82
N SER A 425 21.40 -15.34 12.08
CA SER A 425 21.25 -14.24 13.02
C SER A 425 20.30 -13.16 12.48
N LEU A 426 19.31 -12.77 13.29
CA LEU A 426 18.34 -11.73 12.91
C LEU A 426 19.05 -10.38 12.69
N SER A 427 20.01 -10.06 13.57
CA SER A 427 20.77 -8.82 13.49
C SER A 427 21.72 -8.78 12.28
N LEU A 428 22.11 -9.94 11.73
CA LEU A 428 22.89 -10.01 10.48
C LEU A 428 22.01 -9.65 9.29
N THR A 429 20.85 -10.29 9.15
CA THR A 429 19.88 -9.99 8.08
C THR A 429 19.48 -8.52 8.07
N ALA A 430 19.25 -7.94 9.26
CA ALA A 430 18.95 -6.51 9.39
C ALA A 430 20.09 -5.59 8.89
N ARG A 431 21.35 -5.96 9.15
CA ARG A 431 22.52 -5.19 8.70
C ARG A 431 22.75 -5.30 7.19
N GLU A 432 22.54 -6.47 6.62
CA GLU A 432 22.64 -6.69 5.17
C GLU A 432 21.56 -5.94 4.39
N LEU A 433 20.37 -5.81 4.96
CA LEU A 433 19.30 -4.96 4.44
C LEU A 433 19.46 -3.48 4.78
N LYS A 434 20.58 -3.09 5.42
CA LYS A 434 20.91 -1.69 5.73
C LYS A 434 19.86 -1.02 6.61
N LEU A 435 19.28 -1.73 7.59
CA LEU A 435 18.40 -1.12 8.59
C LEU A 435 19.18 -0.10 9.44
N GLY A 436 18.46 0.87 10.01
CA GLY A 436 19.03 1.91 10.86
C GLY A 436 19.63 1.34 12.15
N GLN A 437 20.61 2.04 12.71
CA GLN A 437 21.35 1.56 13.89
C GLN A 437 20.45 1.26 15.11
N LYS A 438 19.41 2.07 15.33
CA LYS A 438 18.43 1.82 16.40
C LYS A 438 17.63 0.53 16.15
N GLU A 439 17.17 0.30 14.92
CA GLU A 439 16.42 -0.89 14.51
C GLU A 439 17.29 -2.16 14.69
N VAL A 440 18.55 -2.12 14.25
CA VAL A 440 19.50 -3.23 14.41
C VAL A 440 19.76 -3.53 15.89
N ARG A 441 19.88 -2.51 16.75
CA ARG A 441 20.05 -2.69 18.20
C ARG A 441 18.84 -3.38 18.83
N ILE A 442 17.63 -2.98 18.47
CA ILE A 442 16.39 -3.62 18.95
C ILE A 442 16.35 -5.09 18.51
N ILE A 443 16.60 -5.38 17.23
CA ILE A 443 16.60 -6.76 16.71
C ILE A 443 17.64 -7.62 17.44
N LYS A 444 18.87 -7.11 17.62
CA LYS A 444 19.93 -7.81 18.35
C LYS A 444 19.55 -8.09 19.81
N LYS A 445 18.83 -7.16 20.44
CA LYS A 445 18.37 -7.30 21.82
C LYS A 445 17.28 -8.36 21.93
N ILE A 446 16.31 -8.35 21.01
CA ILE A 446 15.25 -9.38 20.90
C ILE A 446 15.87 -10.77 20.72
N GLU A 447 16.83 -10.88 19.78
CA GLU A 447 17.57 -12.12 19.49
C GLU A 447 18.29 -12.67 20.74
N LYS A 448 18.89 -11.79 21.55
CA LYS A 448 19.55 -12.18 22.81
C LYS A 448 18.57 -12.60 23.90
N LEU A 449 17.42 -11.93 24.00
CA LEU A 449 16.46 -12.12 25.08
C LEU A 449 15.50 -13.28 24.85
N TYR A 450 15.19 -13.62 23.59
CA TYR A 450 14.23 -14.67 23.30
C TYR A 450 14.51 -16.02 24.01
N PRO A 451 15.76 -16.51 24.10
CA PRO A 451 16.07 -17.74 24.84
C PRO A 451 15.68 -17.70 26.33
N SER A 452 15.69 -16.54 26.98
CA SER A 452 15.34 -16.43 28.41
C SER A 452 13.86 -16.73 28.67
N LEU A 453 12.98 -16.56 27.67
CA LEU A 453 11.56 -16.95 27.79
C LEU A 453 11.39 -18.47 27.87
N LYS A 454 12.28 -19.24 27.23
CA LYS A 454 12.27 -20.70 27.35
C LYS A 454 12.66 -21.14 28.77
N GLU A 455 13.60 -20.42 29.39
CA GLU A 455 14.01 -20.64 30.78
C GLU A 455 12.90 -20.26 31.77
N LEU A 456 12.29 -19.08 31.58
CA LEU A 456 11.15 -18.64 32.37
C LEU A 456 9.99 -19.64 32.34
N LYS A 457 9.70 -20.19 31.15
CA LYS A 457 8.70 -21.26 31.01
C LYS A 457 9.07 -22.52 31.80
N LYS A 458 10.35 -22.95 31.77
CA LYS A 458 10.81 -24.12 32.54
C LYS A 458 10.72 -23.89 34.05
N LYS A 459 11.01 -22.68 34.50
CA LYS A 459 10.99 -22.26 35.92
C LYS A 459 9.65 -21.69 36.36
N GLN A 460 8.58 -21.90 35.59
CA GLN A 460 7.21 -21.47 35.91
C GLN A 460 7.07 -19.98 36.29
N GLY A 461 7.82 -19.10 35.61
CA GLY A 461 7.74 -17.66 35.85
C GLY A 461 8.39 -17.21 37.15
N ASP A 462 9.50 -17.84 37.55
CA ASP A 462 10.29 -17.43 38.72
C ASP A 462 10.42 -15.89 38.84
N PRO A 463 9.98 -15.28 39.96
CA PRO A 463 9.92 -13.81 40.08
C PRO A 463 11.26 -13.11 39.90
N LYS A 464 12.38 -13.75 40.24
CA LYS A 464 13.72 -13.17 40.09
C LYS A 464 14.11 -13.12 38.61
N LEU A 465 13.86 -14.21 37.87
CA LEU A 465 14.08 -14.27 36.42
C LEU A 465 13.15 -13.32 35.67
N VAL A 466 11.88 -13.17 36.10
CA VAL A 466 10.93 -12.22 35.50
C VAL A 466 11.41 -10.79 35.67
N ALA A 467 11.79 -10.41 36.89
CA ALA A 467 12.34 -9.09 37.16
C ALA A 467 13.63 -8.83 36.34
N GLN A 468 14.53 -9.81 36.27
CA GLN A 468 15.73 -9.71 35.43
C GLN A 468 15.37 -9.50 33.95
N PHE A 469 14.44 -10.30 33.42
CA PHE A 469 13.97 -10.18 32.04
C PHE A 469 13.42 -8.78 31.76
N PHE A 470 12.56 -8.22 32.63
CA PHE A 470 12.04 -6.87 32.43
C PHE A 470 13.10 -5.78 32.49
N LEU A 471 14.10 -5.90 33.37
CA LEU A 471 15.20 -4.93 33.46
C LEU A 471 16.08 -4.92 32.21
N GLU A 472 16.34 -6.11 31.67
CA GLU A 472 17.12 -6.25 30.45
C GLU A 472 16.29 -5.83 29.23
N ALA A 473 15.06 -6.31 29.11
CA ALA A 473 14.16 -6.11 27.97
C ALA A 473 13.62 -4.68 27.89
N LYS A 474 13.25 -4.06 29.00
CA LYS A 474 12.64 -2.71 29.05
C LYS A 474 11.50 -2.59 28.04
N GLU A 475 11.60 -1.64 27.10
CA GLU A 475 10.57 -1.40 26.09
C GLU A 475 10.39 -2.58 25.14
N GLU A 476 11.48 -3.31 24.81
CA GLU A 476 11.44 -4.45 23.90
C GLU A 476 10.74 -5.68 24.50
N THR A 477 10.30 -5.61 25.76
CA THR A 477 9.51 -6.66 26.42
C THR A 477 8.30 -7.04 25.57
N ILE A 478 7.61 -6.06 25.00
CA ILE A 478 6.38 -6.28 24.24
C ILE A 478 6.67 -7.10 22.97
N GLU A 479 7.65 -6.68 22.16
CA GLU A 479 8.00 -7.41 20.93
C GLU A 479 8.50 -8.83 21.20
N VAL A 480 9.33 -9.02 22.24
CA VAL A 480 9.84 -10.36 22.59
C VAL A 480 8.70 -11.28 23.02
N LEU A 481 7.77 -10.79 23.85
CA LEU A 481 6.61 -11.57 24.31
C LEU A 481 5.60 -11.85 23.19
N LEU A 482 5.38 -10.90 22.27
CA LEU A 482 4.50 -11.11 21.11
C LEU A 482 5.04 -12.18 20.17
N LEU A 483 6.35 -12.19 19.89
CA LEU A 483 6.98 -13.25 19.10
C LEU A 483 6.88 -14.62 19.78
N PHE A 484 7.02 -14.67 21.10
CA PHE A 484 6.87 -15.90 21.87
C PHE A 484 5.43 -16.41 21.89
N LEU A 485 4.46 -15.49 22.01
CA LEU A 485 3.04 -15.79 21.93
C LEU A 485 2.69 -16.36 20.54
N ALA A 486 3.17 -15.72 19.47
CA ALA A 486 2.99 -16.21 18.10
C ALA A 486 3.57 -17.62 17.88
N GLU A 487 4.78 -17.92 18.36
CA GLU A 487 5.36 -19.26 18.24
C GLU A 487 4.58 -20.32 19.06
N ASN A 488 3.81 -19.92 20.07
CA ASN A 488 3.21 -20.84 21.05
C ASN A 488 1.69 -20.66 21.24
N LEU A 489 0.96 -20.09 20.27
CA LEU A 489 -0.48 -19.83 20.35
C LEU A 489 -1.30 -21.07 20.76
N GLU A 490 -0.91 -22.26 20.28
CA GLU A 490 -1.61 -23.52 20.54
C GLU A 490 -1.27 -24.12 21.93
N LYS A 491 -0.29 -23.56 22.65
CA LYS A 491 0.21 -24.12 23.92
C LYS A 491 -0.29 -23.29 25.10
N GLU A 492 -1.38 -23.73 25.72
CA GLU A 492 -2.07 -23.05 26.82
C GLU A 492 -1.14 -22.51 27.93
N LYS A 493 -0.18 -23.31 28.42
CA LYS A 493 0.78 -22.87 29.45
C LYS A 493 1.67 -21.72 28.99
N SER A 494 2.05 -21.69 27.72
CA SER A 494 2.92 -20.63 27.16
C SER A 494 2.11 -19.37 26.90
N LEU A 495 0.86 -19.53 26.45
CA LEU A 495 -0.08 -18.45 26.27
C LEU A 495 -0.32 -17.72 27.61
N LYS A 496 -0.69 -18.47 28.66
CA LYS A 496 -0.91 -17.92 30.02
C LYS A 496 0.32 -17.20 30.57
N LEU A 497 1.52 -17.75 30.36
CA LEU A 497 2.76 -17.10 30.80
C LEU A 497 3.00 -15.78 30.05
N ALA A 498 2.83 -15.79 28.73
CA ALA A 498 3.09 -14.60 27.91
C ALA A 498 2.08 -13.48 28.20
N THR A 499 0.80 -13.82 28.34
CA THR A 499 -0.24 -12.85 28.68
C THR A 499 -0.04 -12.29 30.08
N SER A 500 0.27 -13.11 31.08
CA SER A 500 0.52 -12.63 32.45
C SER A 500 1.73 -11.71 32.52
N LEU A 501 2.81 -12.01 31.78
CA LEU A 501 3.99 -11.15 31.72
C LEU A 501 3.72 -9.83 31.01
N LEU A 502 2.86 -9.83 29.97
CA LEU A 502 2.44 -8.59 29.31
C LEU A 502 1.61 -7.71 30.26
N GLU A 503 0.67 -8.30 31.00
CA GLU A 503 -0.14 -7.59 32.00
C GLU A 503 0.75 -7.00 33.11
N GLU A 504 1.64 -7.82 33.68
CA GLU A 504 2.59 -7.40 34.71
C GLU A 504 3.50 -6.27 34.19
N TYR A 505 3.97 -6.37 32.95
CA TYR A 505 4.78 -5.32 32.33
C TYR A 505 4.04 -3.99 32.27
N PHE A 506 2.78 -3.97 31.81
CA PHE A 506 2.01 -2.72 31.75
C PHE A 506 1.72 -2.15 33.13
N GLN A 507 1.40 -3.01 34.12
CA GLN A 507 1.19 -2.60 35.52
C GLN A 507 2.45 -1.99 36.14
N LYS A 508 3.62 -2.58 35.86
CA LYS A 508 4.92 -2.15 36.43
C LYS A 508 5.74 -1.27 35.49
N SER A 509 5.17 -0.80 34.38
CA SER A 509 5.90 -0.13 33.29
C SER A 509 6.68 1.10 33.76
N SER A 510 6.11 1.91 34.64
CA SER A 510 6.79 3.05 35.27
C SER A 510 8.02 2.59 36.07
N LEU A 511 7.88 1.54 36.88
CA LEU A 511 8.97 0.99 37.70
C LEU A 511 10.07 0.32 36.85
N ILE A 512 9.72 -0.27 35.71
CA ILE A 512 10.66 -0.92 34.78
C ILE A 512 11.46 0.15 34.01
N LEU A 513 10.77 1.14 33.44
CA LEU A 513 11.37 2.13 32.56
C LEU A 513 12.03 3.29 33.31
N GLN A 514 11.42 3.72 34.41
CA GLN A 514 11.82 4.88 35.21
C GLN A 514 11.64 4.59 36.71
N PRO A 515 12.47 3.71 37.30
CA PRO A 515 12.36 3.38 38.71
C PRO A 515 12.54 4.62 39.60
N PRO A 516 11.82 4.70 40.74
CA PRO A 516 12.07 5.72 41.73
C PRO A 516 13.50 5.55 42.26
N LYS A 517 14.26 6.65 42.25
CA LYS A 517 15.63 6.70 42.76
C LYS A 517 15.63 6.68 44.27
N LEU A 518 15.50 5.50 44.87
CA LEU A 518 15.54 5.32 46.33
C LEU A 518 16.92 5.65 46.90
N ILE A 519 17.97 5.27 46.17
CA ILE A 519 19.37 5.60 46.45
C ILE A 519 20.13 5.78 45.13
N ASP A 520 21.21 6.54 45.15
CA ASP A 520 22.13 6.69 44.02
C ASP A 520 23.53 6.09 44.29
N GLY A 521 24.43 6.20 43.31
CA GLY A 521 25.79 5.67 43.44
C GLY A 521 26.62 6.40 44.52
N ASN A 522 26.33 7.68 44.79
CA ASN A 522 27.01 8.45 45.82
C ASN A 522 26.53 8.02 47.21
N ASP A 523 25.23 7.76 47.37
CA ASP A 523 24.65 7.22 48.58
C ASP A 523 25.28 5.87 48.96
N LEU A 524 25.45 4.98 47.98
CA LEU A 524 26.12 3.69 48.16
C LEU A 524 27.60 3.84 48.52
N THR A 525 28.32 4.72 47.82
CA THR A 525 29.74 5.00 48.06
C THR A 525 29.98 5.53 49.48
N LYS A 526 29.18 6.52 49.90
CA LYS A 526 29.29 7.12 51.25
C LYS A 526 28.85 6.17 52.35
N SER A 527 27.75 5.44 52.16
CA SER A 527 27.14 4.63 53.22
C SER A 527 27.77 3.24 53.40
N LEU A 528 28.47 2.73 52.37
CA LEU A 528 29.07 1.39 52.35
C LEU A 528 30.59 1.41 52.16
N GLY A 529 31.20 2.58 51.96
CA GLY A 529 32.65 2.73 51.81
C GLY A 529 33.23 2.08 50.55
N ILE A 530 32.41 1.86 49.52
CA ILE A 530 32.83 1.21 48.27
C ILE A 530 33.23 2.23 47.21
N ALA A 531 34.32 1.97 46.49
CA ALA A 531 34.76 2.84 45.40
C ALA A 531 33.75 2.86 44.23
N PRO A 532 33.59 4.00 43.53
CA PRO A 532 32.77 4.08 42.33
C PRO A 532 33.29 3.11 41.27
N GLY A 533 32.39 2.33 40.65
CA GLY A 533 32.77 1.34 39.65
C GLY A 533 31.73 0.24 39.42
N PRO A 534 32.11 -0.88 38.78
CA PRO A 534 31.20 -1.96 38.41
C PRO A 534 30.41 -2.54 39.59
N LYS A 535 31.02 -2.58 40.79
CA LYS A 535 30.35 -3.05 42.02
C LYS A 535 29.16 -2.18 42.41
N VAL A 536 29.29 -0.86 42.35
CA VAL A 536 28.18 0.08 42.61
C VAL A 536 27.07 -0.10 41.58
N SER A 537 27.42 -0.23 40.30
CA SER A 537 26.44 -0.48 39.24
C SER A 537 25.69 -1.81 39.43
N HIS A 538 26.37 -2.85 39.90
CA HIS A 538 25.75 -4.14 40.20
C HIS A 538 24.74 -4.02 41.36
N LEU A 539 25.12 -3.36 42.46
CA LEU A 539 24.22 -3.14 43.60
C LEU A 539 22.97 -2.35 43.21
N LEU A 540 23.14 -1.28 42.42
CA LEU A 540 22.00 -0.51 41.91
C LEU A 540 21.06 -1.38 41.04
N SER A 541 21.62 -2.27 40.22
CA SER A 541 20.82 -3.20 39.42
C SER A 541 20.08 -4.23 40.27
N GLU A 542 20.69 -4.75 41.33
CA GLU A 542 20.03 -5.71 42.24
C GLU A 542 18.95 -5.03 43.09
N ILE A 543 19.17 -3.78 43.52
CA ILE A 543 18.14 -2.98 44.18
C ILE A 543 16.96 -2.75 43.23
N HIS A 544 17.21 -2.36 41.98
CA HIS A 544 16.15 -2.18 40.99
C HIS A 544 15.37 -3.49 40.77
N ARG A 545 16.05 -4.64 40.75
CA ARG A 545 15.39 -5.96 40.71
C ARG A 545 14.52 -6.20 41.95
N ALA A 546 15.05 -5.91 43.14
CA ALA A 546 14.31 -6.06 44.38
C ALA A 546 13.08 -5.12 44.46
N GLN A 547 13.16 -3.92 43.87
CA GLN A 547 12.02 -3.01 43.72
C GLN A 547 10.93 -3.64 42.84
N LEU A 548 11.27 -4.23 41.70
CA LEU A 548 10.30 -4.90 40.81
C LEU A 548 9.62 -6.12 41.46
N MET A 549 10.35 -6.80 42.35
CA MET A 549 9.83 -7.89 43.17
C MET A 549 9.02 -7.41 44.38
N GLY A 550 8.91 -6.10 44.61
CA GLY A 550 8.20 -5.51 45.75
C GLY A 550 8.92 -5.67 47.10
N LYS A 551 10.18 -6.13 47.11
CA LYS A 551 10.99 -6.37 48.32
C LYS A 551 11.64 -5.10 48.87
N VAL A 552 11.81 -4.09 48.04
CA VAL A 552 12.42 -2.80 48.40
C VAL A 552 11.53 -1.67 47.91
N LYS A 553 11.09 -0.83 48.84
CA LYS A 553 10.20 0.32 48.59
C LYS A 553 10.76 1.62 49.15
N THR A 554 11.65 1.54 50.14
CA THR A 554 12.23 2.72 50.82
C THR A 554 13.75 2.81 50.67
N ARG A 555 14.29 4.01 50.91
CA ARG A 555 15.73 4.27 50.94
C ARG A 555 16.46 3.36 51.94
N GLU A 556 15.88 3.16 53.13
CA GLU A 556 16.47 2.32 54.19
C GLU A 556 16.49 0.84 53.82
N GLU A 557 15.42 0.34 53.20
CA GLU A 557 15.38 -1.02 52.66
C GLU A 557 16.42 -1.23 51.56
N ALA A 558 16.61 -0.25 50.68
CA ALA A 558 17.61 -0.31 49.63
C ALA A 558 19.03 -0.41 50.20
N LEU A 559 19.36 0.38 51.23
CA LEU A 559 20.66 0.32 51.92
C LEU A 559 20.87 -1.01 52.67
N ARG A 560 19.83 -1.50 53.37
CA ARG A 560 19.89 -2.81 54.03
C ARG A 560 20.11 -3.94 53.03
N HIS A 561 19.40 -3.91 51.90
CA HIS A 561 19.54 -4.90 50.85
C HIS A 561 20.94 -4.88 50.22
N ALA A 562 21.50 -3.68 49.97
CA ALA A 562 22.86 -3.55 49.46
C ALA A 562 23.92 -4.12 50.42
N ARG A 563 23.77 -3.90 51.74
CA ARG A 563 24.64 -4.50 52.76
C ARG A 563 24.58 -6.03 52.74
N GLN A 564 23.39 -6.61 52.62
CA GLN A 564 23.22 -8.06 52.55
C GLN A 564 23.93 -8.67 51.33
N ILE A 565 23.82 -8.04 50.16
CA ILE A 565 24.49 -8.51 48.94
C ILE A 565 26.01 -8.44 49.11
N LEU A 566 26.55 -7.36 49.67
CA LEU A 566 27.98 -7.23 49.93
C LEU A 566 28.51 -8.32 50.88
N SER A 567 27.75 -8.63 51.94
CA SER A 567 28.12 -9.69 52.90
C SER A 567 28.11 -11.11 52.31
N GLN A 568 27.40 -11.33 51.18
CA GLN A 568 27.35 -12.62 50.48
C GLN A 568 28.40 -12.75 49.37
N THR A 569 29.04 -11.64 48.99
CA THR A 569 30.01 -11.57 47.87
C THR A 569 31.44 -11.27 48.34
N SER A 570 31.62 -11.10 49.66
CA SER A 570 32.91 -11.01 50.35
C SER A 570 33.28 -12.38 50.88
#